data_AF-A0A174HBP0-F1
#
_entry.id   AF-A0A174HBP0-F1
#
_cell.length_a   1.000
_cell.length_b   1.000
_cell.length_c   1.000
_cell.angle_alpha   90.00
_cell.angle_beta   90.00
_cell.angle_gamma   90.00
#
_symmetry.space_group_name_H-M   'P 1'
#
loop_
_entity.id
_entity.type
_entity.pdbx_description
1 polymer ?
#
loop_
_entity_poly.entity_id
_entity_poly.type
_entity_poly.pdbx_seq_one_letter_code
_entity_poly.pdbx_strand_id
1 'polypeptide(L)'
;MENDKVINCLMELLKGENFMSADYTNIALQNGTNLNVLREIYLCACDKISVKDVQEVIDNRKTDIAGYLRKIRYQKACGVIIGKGNNTLKDMSKLADAVQAKINTLGESIMTVEKKTGELSDMFVDIKPPQGAVTMPYAGVQQTATADVKREDEKTASFKRKRLKRRQKTDIAEYISLLKEEGYKSEQISYVLSLAEEGVTPAEMEEFIHPGISVDMMEKIRRMKKKNRNKDVEES
;
A
#
# COMPACT_ATOMS: atom_id res chain seq x y z
N MET A 1 32.84 9.71 -37.32
CA MET A 1 33.70 8.93 -36.39
C MET A 1 33.02 8.59 -35.07
N GLU A 2 32.54 9.55 -34.26
CA GLU A 2 31.83 9.18 -33.01
C GLU A 2 30.47 8.51 -33.28
N ASN A 3 29.65 9.07 -34.18
CA ASN A 3 28.36 8.47 -34.53
C ASN A 3 28.50 7.04 -35.09
N ASP A 4 29.53 6.76 -35.88
CA ASP A 4 29.75 5.43 -36.46
C ASP A 4 30.11 4.40 -35.38
N LYS A 5 30.87 4.80 -34.35
CA LYS A 5 31.16 3.95 -33.19
C LYS A 5 29.89 3.67 -32.37
N VAL A 6 29.04 4.67 -32.17
CA VAL A 6 27.77 4.52 -31.44
C VAL A 6 26.78 3.63 -32.21
N ILE A 7 26.69 3.80 -33.53
CA ILE A 7 25.87 2.94 -34.39
C ILE A 7 26.35 1.49 -34.31
N ASN A 8 27.67 1.25 -34.40
CA ASN A 8 28.24 -0.10 -34.29
C ASN A 8 27.97 -0.72 -32.90
N CYS A 9 28.12 0.04 -31.83
CA CYS A 9 27.84 -0.42 -30.47
C CYS A 9 26.35 -0.80 -30.29
N LEU A 10 25.43 0.02 -30.81
CA LEU A 10 24.00 -0.31 -30.80
C LEU A 10 23.68 -1.56 -31.64
N MET A 11 24.31 -1.72 -32.79
CA MET A 11 24.15 -2.91 -33.63
C MET A 11 24.66 -4.19 -32.95
N GLU A 12 25.74 -4.11 -32.17
CA GLU A 12 26.23 -5.23 -31.37
C GLU A 12 25.27 -5.56 -30.22
N LEU A 13 24.74 -4.55 -29.53
CA LEU A 13 23.70 -4.75 -28.50
C LEU A 13 22.43 -5.39 -29.09
N LEU A 14 22.02 -4.98 -30.28
CA LEU A 14 20.87 -5.55 -31.01
C LEU A 14 21.10 -7.01 -31.46
N LYS A 15 22.36 -7.47 -31.55
CA LYS A 15 22.73 -8.84 -31.94
C LYS A 15 23.02 -9.75 -30.75
N GLY A 16 23.44 -9.20 -29.61
CA GLY A 16 24.01 -9.97 -28.49
C GLY A 16 23.03 -10.35 -27.39
N GLU A 17 21.82 -9.76 -27.32
CA GLU A 17 20.94 -9.92 -26.16
C GLU A 17 19.72 -10.84 -26.40
N ASN A 18 19.53 -11.83 -25.52
CA ASN A 18 18.46 -12.85 -25.56
C ASN A 18 17.01 -12.30 -25.44
N PHE A 19 16.83 -11.00 -25.21
CA PHE A 19 15.50 -10.37 -25.16
C PHE A 19 15.02 -9.81 -26.50
N MET A 20 15.89 -9.77 -27.51
CA MET A 20 15.60 -9.24 -28.85
C MET A 20 15.07 -10.34 -29.77
N SER A 21 13.85 -10.17 -30.31
CA SER A 21 13.36 -11.03 -31.41
C SER A 21 14.21 -10.79 -32.67
N ALA A 22 14.48 -11.83 -33.46
CA ALA A 22 15.19 -11.75 -34.73
C ALA A 22 14.59 -10.68 -35.67
N ASP A 23 13.28 -10.45 -35.58
CA ASP A 23 12.57 -9.44 -36.36
C ASP A 23 13.03 -8.02 -36.03
N TYR A 24 13.30 -7.70 -34.76
CA TYR A 24 13.79 -6.39 -34.36
C TYR A 24 15.21 -6.14 -34.87
N THR A 25 16.06 -7.17 -34.88
CA THR A 25 17.41 -7.10 -35.45
C THR A 25 17.34 -6.85 -36.95
N ASN A 26 16.43 -7.50 -37.67
CA ASN A 26 16.22 -7.28 -39.11
C ASN A 26 15.74 -5.85 -39.41
N ILE A 27 14.79 -5.33 -38.63
CA ILE A 27 14.29 -3.96 -38.76
C ILE A 27 15.41 -2.93 -38.50
N ALA A 28 16.24 -3.17 -37.49
CA ALA A 28 17.37 -2.31 -37.17
C ALA A 28 18.44 -2.31 -38.27
N LEU A 29 18.73 -3.48 -38.88
CA LEU A 29 19.65 -3.60 -40.01
C LEU A 29 19.17 -2.82 -41.24
N GLN A 30 17.87 -2.85 -41.52
CA GLN A 30 17.27 -2.08 -42.62
C GLN A 30 17.32 -0.56 -42.40
N ASN A 31 17.31 -0.11 -41.14
CA ASN A 31 17.29 1.30 -40.75
C ASN A 31 18.63 1.81 -40.19
N GLY A 32 19.72 1.06 -40.39
CA GLY A 32 21.03 1.25 -39.76
C GLY A 32 21.77 2.56 -40.04
N THR A 33 21.20 3.45 -40.85
CA THR A 33 21.80 4.74 -41.24
C THR A 33 21.44 5.88 -40.29
N ASN A 34 20.38 5.76 -39.48
CA ASN A 34 19.92 6.81 -38.57
C ASN A 34 19.99 6.39 -37.10
N LEU A 35 20.93 6.97 -36.36
CA LEU A 35 21.17 6.69 -34.94
C LEU A 35 19.93 6.90 -34.06
N ASN A 36 19.12 7.93 -34.35
CA ASN A 36 17.93 8.24 -33.55
C ASN A 36 16.84 7.17 -33.73
N VAL A 37 16.70 6.66 -34.95
CA VAL A 37 15.75 5.59 -35.26
C VAL A 37 16.22 4.28 -34.63
N LEU A 38 17.51 3.97 -34.74
CA LEU A 38 18.11 2.77 -34.14
C LEU A 38 17.95 2.74 -32.61
N ARG A 39 18.17 3.88 -31.96
CA ARG A 39 17.96 4.05 -30.51
C ARG A 39 16.51 3.79 -30.12
N GLU A 40 15.55 4.36 -30.84
CA GLU A 40 14.12 4.15 -30.51
C GLU A 40 13.67 2.71 -30.81
N ILE A 41 14.20 2.06 -31.85
CA ILE A 41 13.94 0.62 -32.12
C ILE A 41 14.44 -0.24 -30.95
N TYR A 42 15.66 -0.01 -30.47
CA TYR A 42 16.19 -0.71 -29.29
C TYR A 42 15.33 -0.49 -28.06
N LEU A 43 14.89 0.74 -27.82
CA LEU A 43 14.02 1.06 -26.68
C LEU A 43 12.61 0.45 -26.83
N CYS A 44 12.07 0.35 -28.04
CA CYS A 44 10.82 -0.37 -28.31
C CYS A 44 10.92 -1.86 -27.96
N ALA A 45 12.06 -2.49 -28.26
CA ALA A 45 12.33 -3.87 -27.89
C ALA A 45 12.41 -4.04 -26.36
N CYS A 46 13.07 -3.11 -25.66
CA CYS A 46 13.12 -3.08 -24.20
C CYS A 46 11.72 -2.95 -23.57
N ASP A 47 10.86 -2.11 -24.13
CA ASP A 47 9.47 -1.89 -23.69
C ASP A 47 8.49 -2.99 -24.16
N LYS A 48 9.02 -4.07 -24.76
CA LYS A 48 8.30 -5.24 -25.28
C LYS A 48 7.18 -4.88 -26.26
N ILE A 49 7.33 -3.81 -27.05
CA ILE A 49 6.34 -3.39 -28.04
C ILE A 49 6.21 -4.47 -29.11
N SER A 50 5.01 -4.61 -29.71
CA SER A 50 4.83 -5.61 -30.75
C SER A 50 5.62 -5.20 -32.00
N VAL A 51 6.27 -6.18 -32.64
CA VAL A 51 7.04 -5.95 -33.87
C VAL A 51 6.16 -5.38 -34.98
N LYS A 52 4.88 -5.79 -35.02
CA LYS A 52 3.90 -5.32 -36.03
C LYS A 52 3.66 -3.82 -35.93
N ASP A 53 3.48 -3.30 -34.71
CA ASP A 53 3.25 -1.87 -34.49
C ASP A 53 4.50 -1.06 -34.89
N VAL A 54 5.69 -1.58 -34.61
CA VAL A 54 6.96 -0.93 -34.99
C VAL A 54 7.16 -0.94 -36.51
N GLN A 55 6.87 -2.06 -37.17
CA GLN A 55 6.94 -2.15 -38.63
C GLN A 55 5.95 -1.21 -39.31
N GLU A 56 4.72 -1.13 -38.81
CA GLU A 56 3.69 -0.21 -39.33
C GLU A 56 4.13 1.26 -39.23
N VAL A 57 4.83 1.65 -38.15
CA VAL A 57 5.38 3.01 -38.02
C VAL A 57 6.46 3.31 -39.07
N ILE A 58 7.31 2.32 -39.33
CA ILE A 58 8.43 2.44 -40.27
C ILE A 58 7.91 2.48 -41.70
N ASP A 59 6.94 1.63 -42.05
CA ASP A 59 6.36 1.55 -43.39
C ASP A 59 5.53 2.79 -43.73
N ASN A 60 4.84 3.40 -42.75
CA ASN A 60 3.89 4.47 -43.00
C ASN A 60 4.49 5.89 -43.06
N ARG A 61 5.73 6.16 -42.62
CA ARG A 61 6.21 7.56 -42.47
C ARG A 61 7.68 7.78 -42.85
N LYS A 62 7.89 8.67 -43.84
CA LYS A 62 9.22 8.98 -44.42
C LYS A 62 10.00 10.10 -43.73
N THR A 63 9.45 10.83 -42.75
CA THR A 63 10.08 12.08 -42.26
C THR A 63 10.38 12.17 -40.75
N ASP A 64 9.73 11.39 -39.87
CA ASP A 64 10.04 11.39 -38.42
C ASP A 64 9.75 10.03 -37.74
N ILE A 65 10.46 8.98 -38.16
CA ILE A 65 10.26 7.63 -37.62
C ILE A 65 10.51 7.60 -36.10
N ALA A 66 11.52 8.31 -35.62
CA ALA A 66 11.89 8.33 -34.20
C ALA A 66 10.79 8.94 -33.30
N GLY A 67 10.18 10.05 -33.71
CA GLY A 67 9.08 10.68 -32.97
C GLY A 67 7.85 9.79 -32.84
N TYR A 68 7.50 9.05 -33.90
CA TYR A 68 6.37 8.13 -33.87
C TYR A 68 6.64 6.87 -33.03
N LEU A 69 7.83 6.29 -33.11
CA LEU A 69 8.22 5.18 -32.23
C LEU A 69 8.13 5.59 -30.76
N ARG A 70 8.60 6.79 -30.44
CA ARG A 70 8.47 7.36 -29.09
C ARG A 70 7.01 7.55 -28.68
N LYS A 71 6.13 7.97 -29.59
CA LYS A 71 4.70 8.12 -29.32
C LYS A 71 4.03 6.78 -28.99
N ILE A 72 4.33 5.70 -29.73
CA ILE A 72 3.80 4.37 -29.44
C ILE A 72 4.28 3.86 -28.08
N ARG A 73 5.57 4.10 -27.75
CA ARG A 73 6.12 3.78 -26.42
C ARG A 73 5.35 4.48 -25.30
N TYR A 74 5.13 5.78 -25.43
CA TYR A 74 4.32 6.53 -24.46
C TYR A 74 2.87 6.03 -24.40
N GLN A 75 2.24 5.75 -25.54
CA GLN A 75 0.87 5.25 -25.57
C GLN A 75 0.73 3.90 -24.87
N LYS A 76 1.71 3.00 -25.04
CA LYS A 76 1.74 1.72 -24.33
C LYS A 76 1.99 1.89 -22.85
N ALA A 77 2.94 2.75 -22.45
CA ALA A 77 3.18 3.07 -21.05
C ALA A 77 1.92 3.65 -20.37
N CYS A 78 1.24 4.60 -21.03
CA CYS A 78 -0.03 5.15 -20.58
C CYS A 78 -1.13 4.08 -20.54
N GLY A 79 -1.21 3.20 -21.54
CA GLY A 79 -2.17 2.10 -21.58
C GLY A 79 -1.99 1.10 -20.43
N VAL A 80 -0.75 0.84 -19.98
CA VAL A 80 -0.47 0.02 -18.80
C VAL A 80 -0.94 0.72 -17.51
N ILE A 81 -0.76 2.04 -17.40
CA ILE A 81 -1.22 2.83 -16.25
C ILE A 81 -2.75 2.87 -16.21
N ILE A 82 -3.41 3.13 -17.35
CA ILE A 82 -4.87 3.15 -17.48
C ILE A 82 -5.45 1.76 -17.23
N GLY A 83 -4.84 0.70 -17.77
CA GLY A 83 -5.27 -0.67 -17.56
C GLY A 83 -5.22 -1.10 -16.09
N LYS A 84 -4.15 -0.71 -15.37
CA LYS A 84 -4.07 -0.89 -13.91
C LYS A 84 -5.18 -0.12 -13.20
N GLY A 85 -5.41 1.15 -13.59
CA GLY A 85 -6.50 1.97 -13.05
C GLY A 85 -7.88 1.34 -13.23
N ASN A 86 -8.19 0.85 -14.44
CA ASN A 86 -9.46 0.19 -14.75
C ASN A 86 -9.69 -1.08 -13.92
N ASN A 87 -8.64 -1.87 -13.70
CA ASN A 87 -8.73 -3.06 -12.85
C ASN A 87 -9.02 -2.67 -11.39
N THR A 88 -8.32 -1.66 -10.87
CA THR A 88 -8.57 -1.17 -9.50
C THR A 88 -9.96 -0.59 -9.31
N LEU A 89 -10.48 0.14 -10.30
CA LEU A 89 -11.86 0.67 -10.26
C LEU A 89 -12.90 -0.44 -10.30
N LYS A 90 -12.66 -1.49 -11.10
CA LYS A 90 -13.55 -2.65 -11.16
C LYS A 90 -13.59 -3.41 -9.82
N ASP A 91 -12.44 -3.51 -9.14
CA ASP A 91 -12.37 -4.14 -7.82
C ASP A 91 -13.02 -3.27 -6.73
N MET A 92 -12.86 -1.95 -6.79
CA MET A 92 -13.59 -1.01 -5.93
C MET A 92 -15.10 -1.08 -6.13
N SER A 93 -15.57 -1.19 -7.38
CA SER A 93 -16.99 -1.36 -7.69
C SER A 93 -17.56 -2.62 -7.05
N LYS A 94 -16.87 -3.77 -7.18
CA LYS A 94 -17.30 -5.02 -6.55
C LYS A 94 -17.31 -4.93 -5.02
N LEU A 95 -16.35 -4.23 -4.44
CA LEU A 95 -16.30 -3.99 -3.00
C LEU A 95 -17.50 -3.14 -2.54
N ALA A 96 -17.83 -2.08 -3.28
CA ALA A 96 -18.98 -1.23 -3.02
C ALA A 96 -20.30 -2.02 -3.09
N ASP A 97 -20.46 -2.88 -4.11
CA ASP A 97 -21.63 -3.76 -4.25
C ASP A 97 -21.76 -4.72 -3.06
N ALA A 98 -20.64 -5.29 -2.59
CA ALA A 98 -20.62 -6.17 -1.42
C ALA A 98 -20.92 -5.43 -0.11
N VAL A 99 -20.46 -4.18 0.03
CA VAL A 99 -20.80 -3.33 1.17
C VAL A 99 -22.28 -2.96 1.15
N GLN A 100 -22.84 -2.62 -0.01
CA GLN A 100 -24.26 -2.31 -0.15
C GLN A 100 -25.14 -3.52 0.18
N ALA A 101 -24.77 -4.71 -0.27
CA ALA A 101 -25.46 -5.95 0.08
C ALA A 101 -25.46 -6.19 1.61
N LYS A 102 -24.33 -5.96 2.28
CA LYS A 102 -24.25 -6.08 3.74
C LYS A 102 -25.10 -5.05 4.48
N ILE A 103 -25.12 -3.80 4.00
CA ILE A 103 -26.00 -2.75 4.56
C ILE A 103 -27.46 -3.15 4.44
N ASN A 104 -27.87 -3.67 3.27
CA ASN A 104 -29.25 -4.12 3.06
C ASN A 104 -29.61 -5.26 4.02
N THR A 105 -28.75 -6.27 4.18
CA THR A 105 -28.98 -7.37 5.15
C THR A 105 -29.02 -6.89 6.60
N LEU A 106 -28.21 -5.89 6.95
CA LEU A 106 -28.20 -5.31 8.29
C LEU A 106 -29.48 -4.50 8.54
N GLY A 107 -30.00 -3.81 7.52
CA GLY A 107 -31.31 -3.15 7.57
C GLY A 107 -32.44 -4.14 7.85
N GLU A 108 -32.46 -5.29 7.17
CA GLU A 108 -33.43 -6.37 7.44
C GLU A 108 -33.30 -6.93 8.87
N SER A 109 -32.07 -7.04 9.37
CA SER A 109 -31.77 -7.47 10.74
C SER A 109 -32.28 -6.47 11.78
N ILE A 110 -32.11 -5.17 11.53
CA ILE A 110 -32.60 -4.11 12.42
C ILE A 110 -34.13 -4.10 12.43
N MET A 111 -34.78 -4.15 11.27
CA MET A 111 -36.25 -4.18 11.21
C MET A 111 -36.84 -5.39 11.96
N THR A 112 -36.19 -6.55 11.89
CA THR A 112 -36.63 -7.74 12.63
C THR A 112 -36.40 -7.61 14.14
N VAL A 113 -35.33 -6.95 14.58
CA VAL A 113 -35.09 -6.63 15.99
C VAL A 113 -36.09 -5.58 16.50
N GLU A 114 -36.33 -4.51 15.75
CA GLU A 114 -37.33 -3.48 16.09
C GLU A 114 -38.71 -4.10 16.27
N LYS A 115 -39.13 -4.97 15.34
CA LYS A 115 -40.41 -5.66 15.43
C LYS A 115 -40.50 -6.54 16.69
N LYS A 116 -39.47 -7.35 16.96
CA LYS A 116 -39.41 -8.20 18.16
C LYS A 116 -39.36 -7.39 19.46
N THR A 117 -38.72 -6.22 19.44
CA THR A 117 -38.64 -5.31 20.60
C THR A 117 -39.98 -4.64 20.86
N GLY A 118 -40.72 -4.27 19.81
CA GLY A 118 -42.11 -3.81 19.93
C GLY A 118 -43.02 -4.89 20.53
N GLU A 119 -42.93 -6.12 20.03
CA GLU A 119 -43.67 -7.28 20.56
C GLU A 119 -43.33 -7.58 22.03
N LEU A 120 -42.05 -7.46 22.42
CA LEU A 120 -41.62 -7.56 23.82
C LEU A 120 -42.17 -6.42 24.68
N SER A 121 -42.12 -5.18 24.18
CA SER A 121 -42.66 -4.02 24.90
C SER A 121 -44.17 -4.15 25.16
N ASP A 122 -44.92 -4.71 24.22
CA ASP A 122 -46.35 -4.98 24.37
C ASP A 122 -46.66 -6.13 25.33
N MET A 123 -45.71 -7.04 25.59
CA MET A 123 -45.85 -8.07 26.63
C MET A 123 -45.53 -7.54 28.05
N PHE A 124 -44.90 -6.37 28.18
CA PHE A 124 -44.54 -5.75 29.47
C PHE A 124 -45.40 -4.53 29.84
N VAL A 125 -46.65 -4.45 29.34
CA VAL A 125 -47.58 -3.35 29.63
C VAL A 125 -47.95 -3.27 31.13
N ASP A 126 -47.79 -4.35 31.89
CA ASP A 126 -48.22 -4.47 33.30
C ASP A 126 -47.13 -4.20 34.36
N ILE A 127 -45.93 -3.73 34.00
CA ILE A 127 -44.93 -3.30 34.98
C ILE A 127 -44.84 -1.76 35.00
N LYS A 128 -45.95 -1.09 35.21
CA LYS A 128 -45.89 0.24 35.84
C LYS A 128 -45.73 0.02 37.35
N PRO A 129 -44.72 0.62 38.01
CA PRO A 129 -44.66 0.62 39.45
C PRO A 129 -45.98 1.20 39.99
N PRO A 130 -46.64 0.56 40.97
CA PRO A 130 -47.86 1.11 41.55
C PRO A 130 -47.60 2.54 42.03
N GLN A 131 -48.51 3.46 41.73
CA GLN A 131 -48.42 4.85 42.17
C GLN A 131 -48.38 4.87 43.71
N GLY A 132 -47.19 5.15 44.27
CA GLY A 132 -46.93 5.10 45.70
C GLY A 132 -45.70 4.28 46.12
N ALA A 133 -45.03 3.58 45.19
CA ALA A 133 -43.77 2.91 45.50
C ALA A 133 -42.67 3.93 45.84
N VAL A 134 -42.24 3.94 47.11
CA VAL A 134 -41.13 4.76 47.60
C VAL A 134 -39.83 4.25 46.99
N THR A 135 -39.19 5.05 46.13
CA THR A 135 -37.83 4.78 45.68
C THR A 135 -36.87 5.12 46.82
N MET A 136 -36.33 4.08 47.48
CA MET A 136 -35.19 4.26 48.37
C MET A 136 -33.97 4.70 47.54
N PRO A 137 -33.30 5.82 47.87
CA PRO A 137 -32.01 6.11 47.27
C PRO A 137 -31.01 5.09 47.82
N TYR A 138 -30.54 4.20 46.94
CA TYR A 138 -29.51 3.24 47.27
C TYR A 138 -28.18 3.98 47.48
N ALA A 139 -27.89 4.30 48.74
CA ALA A 139 -26.60 4.83 49.15
C ALA A 139 -25.57 3.71 49.17
N GLY A 140 -24.58 3.82 48.27
CA GLY A 140 -23.26 3.23 48.47
C GLY A 140 -23.14 1.73 48.17
N VAL A 141 -22.99 1.39 46.90
CA VAL A 141 -21.99 0.39 46.51
C VAL A 141 -21.17 1.02 45.40
N GLN A 142 -19.88 1.24 45.68
CA GLN A 142 -18.87 1.40 44.65
C GLN A 142 -18.99 0.19 43.72
N GLN A 143 -19.52 0.40 42.53
CA GLN A 143 -19.39 -0.57 41.46
C GLN A 143 -17.94 -0.57 40.99
N THR A 144 -17.05 -1.19 41.77
CA THR A 144 -16.00 -1.99 41.16
C THR A 144 -16.67 -3.30 40.75
N ALA A 145 -17.42 -3.25 39.65
CA ALA A 145 -17.67 -4.45 38.89
C ALA A 145 -16.32 -4.86 38.31
N THR A 146 -15.56 -5.63 39.08
CA THR A 146 -14.64 -6.62 38.53
C THR A 146 -15.51 -7.59 37.76
N ALA A 147 -15.88 -7.19 36.53
CA ALA A 147 -16.14 -8.17 35.52
C ALA A 147 -14.88 -9.01 35.46
N ASP A 148 -15.02 -10.30 35.76
CA ASP A 148 -14.18 -11.36 35.22
C ASP A 148 -14.23 -11.26 33.68
N VAL A 149 -13.67 -10.18 33.15
CA VAL A 149 -12.93 -10.24 31.90
C VAL A 149 -11.86 -11.22 32.27
N LYS A 150 -11.98 -12.45 31.75
CA LYS A 150 -10.79 -13.23 31.48
C LYS A 150 -9.85 -12.26 30.78
N ARG A 151 -8.93 -11.66 31.54
CA ARG A 151 -7.62 -11.34 31.03
C ARG A 151 -7.20 -12.69 30.50
N GLU A 152 -7.46 -12.89 29.21
CA GLU A 152 -6.45 -13.58 28.44
C GLU A 152 -5.21 -12.80 28.80
N ASP A 153 -4.42 -13.41 29.69
CA ASP A 153 -3.00 -13.15 29.73
C ASP A 153 -2.63 -13.21 28.26
N GLU A 154 -2.58 -12.04 27.61
CA GLU A 154 -1.91 -11.84 26.36
C GLU A 154 -0.55 -12.33 26.71
N LYS A 155 -0.36 -13.63 26.43
CA LYS A 155 0.90 -14.32 26.51
C LYS A 155 1.83 -13.27 25.93
N THR A 156 2.83 -12.88 26.72
CA THR A 156 3.98 -12.16 26.24
C THR A 156 4.64 -13.10 25.24
N ALA A 157 3.98 -13.29 24.11
CA ALA A 157 4.38 -14.01 22.96
C ALA A 157 5.57 -13.18 22.54
N SER A 158 6.74 -13.76 22.68
CA SER A 158 7.96 -13.16 22.18
C SER A 158 7.69 -12.86 20.71
N PHE A 159 7.30 -11.63 20.39
CA PHE A 159 7.14 -11.18 19.02
C PHE A 159 8.54 -11.22 18.44
N LYS A 160 8.84 -12.29 17.71
CA LYS A 160 10.10 -12.41 16.98
C LYS A 160 9.99 -11.44 15.80
N ARG A 161 10.37 -10.18 16.06
CA ARG A 161 10.47 -9.14 15.04
C ARG A 161 11.37 -9.61 13.91
N LYS A 162 10.94 -9.38 12.68
CA LYS A 162 11.73 -9.75 11.50
C LYS A 162 12.84 -8.70 11.36
N ARG A 163 14.11 -9.12 11.47
CA ARG A 163 15.24 -8.18 11.31
C ARG A 163 15.14 -7.45 9.97
N LEU A 164 15.19 -6.12 9.99
CA LEU A 164 15.23 -5.31 8.76
C LEU A 164 16.39 -5.72 7.85
N LYS A 165 16.06 -5.96 6.58
CA LYS A 165 17.06 -6.13 5.51
C LYS A 165 17.69 -4.78 5.17
N ARG A 166 18.91 -4.79 4.59
CA ARG A 166 19.63 -3.56 4.20
C ARG A 166 18.79 -2.58 3.36
N ARG A 167 17.94 -3.08 2.47
CA ARG A 167 17.06 -2.24 1.62
C ARG A 167 15.95 -1.54 2.41
N GLN A 168 15.36 -2.24 3.37
CA GLN A 168 14.31 -1.71 4.25
C GLN A 168 14.83 -0.69 5.28
N LYS A 169 16.15 -0.56 5.42
CA LYS A 169 16.78 0.51 6.20
C LYS A 169 16.92 1.81 5.42
N THR A 170 16.83 1.75 4.10
CA THR A 170 17.03 2.90 3.19
C THR A 170 15.73 3.29 2.50
N ASP A 171 14.83 2.33 2.25
CA ASP A 171 13.54 2.55 1.60
C ASP A 171 12.37 2.46 2.59
N ILE A 172 11.68 3.59 2.77
CA ILE A 172 10.53 3.76 3.66
C ILE A 172 9.31 2.96 3.15
N ALA A 173 9.15 2.80 1.83
CA ALA A 173 8.00 2.08 1.26
C ALA A 173 8.07 0.56 1.54
N GLU A 174 9.27 -0.02 1.45
CA GLU A 174 9.51 -1.41 1.85
C GLU A 174 9.36 -1.59 3.36
N TYR A 175 9.74 -0.59 4.17
CA TYR A 175 9.58 -0.62 5.63
C TYR A 175 8.11 -0.60 6.05
N ILE A 176 7.29 0.26 5.45
CA ILE A 176 5.83 0.29 5.71
C ILE A 176 5.15 -1.02 5.31
N SER A 177 5.61 -1.63 4.22
CA SER A 177 5.08 -2.93 3.77
C SER A 177 5.33 -4.01 4.81
N LEU A 178 6.53 -4.03 5.44
CA LEU A 178 6.81 -4.90 6.57
C LEU A 178 5.93 -4.61 7.80
N LEU A 179 5.73 -3.34 8.15
CA LEU A 179 4.89 -2.99 9.31
C LEU A 179 3.44 -3.46 9.10
N LYS A 180 2.93 -3.40 7.87
CA LYS A 180 1.63 -3.99 7.54
C LYS A 180 1.64 -5.52 7.71
N GLU A 181 2.69 -6.21 7.28
CA GLU A 181 2.86 -7.65 7.49
C GLU A 181 2.97 -8.04 8.97
N GLU A 182 3.63 -7.21 9.79
CA GLU A 182 3.82 -7.43 11.23
C GLU A 182 2.57 -7.08 12.07
N GLY A 183 1.48 -6.63 11.42
CA GLY A 183 0.19 -6.40 12.07
C GLY A 183 0.05 -5.05 12.77
N TYR A 184 0.84 -4.04 12.37
CA TYR A 184 0.66 -2.68 12.88
C TYR A 184 -0.64 -2.07 12.38
N LYS A 185 -1.35 -1.36 13.28
CA LYS A 185 -2.56 -0.61 12.97
C LYS A 185 -2.25 0.59 12.09
N SER A 186 -3.24 1.05 11.32
CA SER A 186 -3.13 2.22 10.44
C SER A 186 -2.63 3.47 11.15
N GLU A 187 -3.09 3.72 12.38
CA GLU A 187 -2.68 4.84 13.23
C GLU A 187 -1.18 4.78 13.58
N GLN A 188 -0.68 3.59 13.92
CA GLN A 188 0.74 3.36 14.22
C GLN A 188 1.61 3.56 12.98
N ILE A 189 1.13 3.12 11.81
CA ILE A 189 1.82 3.32 10.53
C ILE A 189 1.87 4.81 10.16
N SER A 190 0.78 5.55 10.41
CA SER A 190 0.75 7.00 10.19
C SER A 190 1.74 7.74 11.08
N TYR A 191 1.90 7.29 12.33
CA TYR A 191 2.92 7.82 13.23
C TYR A 191 4.34 7.49 12.77
N VAL A 192 4.59 6.29 12.25
CA VAL A 192 5.89 5.94 11.68
C VAL A 192 6.22 6.81 10.46
N LEU A 193 5.22 7.12 9.64
CA LEU A 193 5.36 8.01 8.49
C LEU A 193 5.77 9.42 8.89
N SER A 194 5.11 10.02 9.90
CA SER A 194 5.49 11.34 10.37
C SER A 194 6.90 11.37 10.96
N LEU A 195 7.33 10.29 11.62
CA LEU A 195 8.71 10.14 12.08
C LEU A 195 9.73 10.07 10.94
N ALA A 196 9.35 9.46 9.80
CA ALA A 196 10.22 9.36 8.64
C ALA A 196 10.37 10.72 7.94
N GLU A 197 9.29 11.51 7.91
CA GLU A 197 9.31 12.90 7.45
C GLU A 197 10.17 13.80 8.36
N GLU A 198 10.20 13.53 9.66
CA GLU A 198 11.12 14.17 10.62
C GLU A 198 12.59 13.73 10.47
N GLY A 199 12.90 12.82 9.55
CA GLY A 199 14.26 12.34 9.26
C GLY A 199 14.77 11.25 10.19
N VAL A 200 13.90 10.64 11.02
CA VAL A 200 14.27 9.49 11.84
C VAL A 200 14.45 8.28 10.92
N THR A 201 15.55 7.53 11.10
CA THR A 201 15.80 6.37 10.24
C THR A 201 14.95 5.17 10.67
N PRO A 202 14.59 4.25 9.75
CA PRO A 202 13.89 3.01 10.10
C PRO A 202 14.59 2.17 11.17
N ALA A 203 15.92 2.24 11.24
CA ALA A 203 16.71 1.57 12.27
C ALA A 203 16.51 2.15 13.68
N GLU A 204 16.37 3.48 13.79
CA GLU A 204 16.07 4.14 15.07
C GLU A 204 14.61 3.93 15.48
N MET A 205 13.71 3.85 14.50
CA MET A 205 12.28 3.57 14.73
C MET A 205 12.04 2.18 15.33
N GLU A 206 12.79 1.14 14.91
CA GLU A 206 12.68 -0.22 15.48
C GLU A 206 12.85 -0.24 17.01
N GLU A 207 13.59 0.71 17.56
CA GLU A 207 13.95 0.72 18.97
C GLU A 207 12.78 1.00 19.93
N PHE A 208 11.71 1.62 19.45
CA PHE A 208 10.61 2.09 20.30
C PHE A 208 9.22 1.79 19.75
N ILE A 209 9.13 1.21 18.54
CA ILE A 209 7.87 0.87 17.88
C ILE A 209 7.54 -0.61 18.11
N HIS A 210 6.28 -0.94 18.43
CA HIS A 210 5.80 -2.31 18.67
C HIS A 210 4.29 -2.43 18.35
N PRO A 211 3.81 -3.49 17.67
CA PRO A 211 2.41 -3.55 17.22
C PRO A 211 1.40 -3.60 18.39
N GLY A 212 1.79 -4.21 19.51
CA GLY A 212 0.98 -4.27 20.75
C GLY A 212 0.99 -3.02 21.63
N ILE A 213 1.63 -1.91 21.23
CA ILE A 213 1.76 -0.69 22.06
C ILE A 213 1.05 0.48 21.39
N SER A 214 0.34 1.34 22.13
CA SER A 214 -0.33 2.53 21.57
C SER A 214 0.67 3.58 21.06
N VAL A 215 0.22 4.45 20.15
CA VAL A 215 1.04 5.55 19.61
C VAL A 215 1.57 6.47 20.73
N ASP A 216 0.72 6.83 21.69
CA ASP A 216 1.12 7.66 22.85
C ASP A 216 2.25 7.03 23.68
N MET A 217 2.21 5.70 23.84
CA MET A 217 3.24 4.98 24.57
C MET A 217 4.52 4.84 23.75
N MET A 218 4.45 4.68 22.42
CA MET A 218 5.63 4.75 21.54
C MET A 218 6.30 6.12 21.64
N GLU A 219 5.53 7.20 21.66
CA GLU A 219 6.06 8.56 21.79
C GLU A 219 6.71 8.78 23.16
N LYS A 220 6.10 8.25 24.23
CA LYS A 220 6.68 8.29 25.57
C LYS A 220 8.02 7.55 25.64
N ILE A 221 8.12 6.37 25.02
CA ILE A 221 9.38 5.59 24.94
C ILE A 221 10.43 6.36 24.12
N ARG A 222 10.03 6.98 23.00
CA ARG A 222 10.92 7.84 22.18
C ARG A 222 11.49 9.00 23.02
N ARG A 223 10.65 9.71 23.78
CA ARG A 223 11.07 10.82 24.64
C ARG A 223 12.00 10.36 25.76
N MET A 224 11.73 9.22 26.39
CA MET A 224 12.60 8.63 27.41
C MET A 224 13.98 8.28 26.83
N LYS A 225 14.03 7.64 25.66
CA LYS A 225 15.31 7.30 25.01
C LYS A 225 16.11 8.52 24.58
N LYS A 226 15.45 9.57 24.07
CA LYS A 226 16.11 10.84 23.73
C LYS A 226 16.71 11.53 24.96
N LYS A 227 16.01 11.47 26.10
CA LYS A 227 16.49 12.03 27.37
C LYS A 227 17.70 11.28 27.93
N ASN A 228 17.74 9.95 27.78
CA ASN A 228 18.88 9.14 28.23
C ASN A 228 20.11 9.37 27.35
N ARG A 229 19.97 9.41 26.02
CA ARG A 229 21.09 9.71 25.10
C ARG A 229 21.75 11.07 25.38
N ASN A 230 20.96 12.07 25.79
CA ASN A 230 21.52 13.39 26.11
C ASN A 230 22.25 13.41 27.47
N LYS A 231 21.87 12.56 28.43
CA LYS A 231 22.58 12.44 29.71
C LYS A 231 23.94 11.75 29.55
N ASP A 232 24.02 10.72 28.71
CA ASP A 232 25.27 9.98 28.48
C ASP A 232 26.34 10.86 27.78
N VAL A 233 25.93 11.92 27.09
CA VAL A 233 26.82 12.88 26.41
C VAL A 233 27.30 14.01 27.34
N GLU A 234 26.56 14.31 28.41
CA GLU A 234 26.98 15.31 29.42
C GLU A 234 27.89 14.72 30.52
N GLU A 235 27.94 13.39 30.66
CA GLU A 235 28.79 12.67 31.64
C GLU A 235 30.07 12.05 31.03
N SER A 236 30.37 12.28 29.75
CA SER A 236 31.63 11.87 29.07
C SER A 236 32.51 13.07 28.74
#